data_AF-A0A955Y9P4-F1
#
_entry.id   AF-A0A955Y9P4-F1
#
_cell.length_a   1.000
_cell.length_b   1.000
_cell.length_c   1.000
_cell.angle_alpha   90.00
_cell.angle_beta   90.00
_cell.angle_gamma   90.00
#
_symmetry.space_group_name_H-M   'P 1'
#
loop_
_entity.id
_entity.type
_entity.pdbx_description
1 polymer ?
#
loop_
_entity_poly.entity_id
_entity_poly.type
_entity_poly.pdbx_seq_one_letter_code
_entity_poly.pdbx_strand_id
1 'polypeptide(L)'
;MFVAPHVHPARLRVEVEDASGWHAVYEARSDEATWRRAFFDHFRMRSVTFRYAWPPFRKPYDAFAAWLADRAADDFPDATRVRVSYTKRRSPSPEEVRAGTRPEGRTILARTFELGPLREGVP
;
A
#
# COMPACT_ATOMS: atom_id res chain seq x y z
N MET A 1 11.65 20.96 -3.74
CA MET A 1 10.69 21.72 -4.56
C MET A 1 9.29 21.24 -4.21
N PHE A 2 8.49 22.08 -3.54
CA PHE A 2 7.10 21.81 -3.22
C PHE A 2 6.23 22.30 -4.38
N VAL A 3 5.72 21.40 -5.21
CA VAL A 3 4.50 21.67 -5.98
C VAL A 3 3.35 21.75 -4.96
N ALA A 4 2.40 22.66 -5.18
CA ALA A 4 1.25 22.99 -4.33
C ALA A 4 0.71 21.82 -3.48
N PRO A 5 0.17 22.10 -2.26
CA PRO A 5 -0.26 21.07 -1.34
C PRO A 5 -1.19 20.06 -2.03
N HIS A 6 -0.76 18.80 -2.06
CA HIS A 6 -1.58 17.71 -2.60
C HIS A 6 -2.83 17.55 -1.74
N VAL A 7 -3.97 17.98 -2.26
CA VAL A 7 -5.28 17.86 -1.58
C VAL A 7 -5.86 16.44 -1.63
N HIS A 8 -5.28 15.54 -2.43
CA HIS A 8 -5.65 14.13 -2.51
C HIS A 8 -4.40 13.23 -2.49
N PRO A 9 -3.67 13.15 -1.37
CA PRO A 9 -2.49 12.30 -1.26
C PRO A 9 -2.85 10.83 -1.52
N ALA A 10 -1.96 10.15 -2.26
CA ALA A 10 -2.03 8.71 -2.43
C ALA A 10 -1.29 8.01 -1.28
N ARG A 11 -1.86 6.94 -0.75
CA ARG A 11 -1.29 6.09 0.29
C ARG A 11 -1.16 4.67 -0.23
N LEU A 12 0.04 4.10 -0.09
CA LEU A 12 0.27 2.69 -0.31
C LEU A 12 -0.42 1.90 0.81
N ARG A 13 -1.15 0.86 0.42
CA ARG A 13 -1.81 -0.10 1.31
C ARG A 13 -1.50 -1.50 0.83
N VAL A 14 -1.12 -2.38 1.75
CA VAL A 14 -0.91 -3.80 1.51
C VAL A 14 -1.87 -4.56 2.41
N GLU A 15 -2.63 -5.45 1.80
CA GLU A 15 -3.60 -6.31 2.46
C GLU A 15 -3.26 -7.75 2.13
N VAL A 16 -3.53 -8.65 3.06
CA VAL A 16 -3.47 -10.09 2.82
C VAL A 16 -4.84 -10.69 3.10
N GLU A 17 -5.11 -11.84 2.49
CA GLU A 17 -6.33 -12.60 2.71
C GLU A 17 -6.00 -13.98 3.28
N ASP A 18 -6.56 -14.28 4.44
CA ASP A 18 -6.51 -15.60 5.06
C ASP A 18 -7.93 -16.17 5.23
N ALA A 19 -8.09 -17.21 6.05
CA ALA A 19 -9.40 -17.82 6.32
C ALA A 19 -10.44 -16.86 6.92
N SER A 20 -10.01 -15.76 7.55
CA SER A 20 -10.86 -14.72 8.13
C SER A 20 -11.19 -13.59 7.13
N GLY A 21 -10.57 -13.60 5.95
CA GLY A 21 -10.75 -12.63 4.89
C GLY A 21 -9.64 -11.57 4.81
N TRP A 22 -9.94 -10.48 4.10
CA TRP A 22 -8.97 -9.40 3.84
C TRP A 22 -8.70 -8.54 5.06
N HIS A 23 -7.42 -8.37 5.41
CA HIS A 23 -7.00 -7.41 6.43
C HIS A 23 -5.73 -6.67 6.01
N ALA A 24 -5.58 -5.44 6.50
CA ALA A 24 -4.44 -4.59 6.17
C ALA A 24 -3.23 -4.96 7.02
N VAL A 25 -2.12 -5.30 6.38
CA VAL A 25 -0.84 -5.55 7.04
C VAL A 25 0.05 -4.32 7.01
N TYR A 26 -0.10 -3.46 6.00
CA TYR A 26 0.56 -2.16 5.91
C TYR A 26 -0.37 -1.09 5.36
N GLU A 27 -0.39 0.08 5.98
CA GLU A 27 -0.96 1.30 5.39
C GLU A 27 -0.06 2.50 5.69
N ALA A 28 0.30 3.26 4.65
CA ALA A 28 1.15 4.43 4.82
C ALA A 28 0.53 5.42 5.82
N ARG A 29 1.28 5.72 6.90
CA ARG A 29 0.85 6.58 8.02
C ARG A 29 -0.24 5.99 8.95
N SER A 30 -0.50 4.68 8.90
CA SER A 30 -1.29 3.98 9.93
C SER A 30 -0.37 3.45 11.02
N ASP A 31 -0.76 3.61 12.29
CA ASP A 31 -0.06 3.06 13.45
C ASP A 31 -0.45 1.61 13.76
N GLU A 32 -1.52 1.12 13.14
CA GLU A 32 -2.00 -0.24 13.30
C GLU A 32 -1.37 -1.20 12.27
N ALA A 33 -1.44 -0.85 10.98
CA ALA A 33 -0.94 -1.66 9.88
C ALA A 33 0.50 -1.26 9.52
N THR A 34 1.48 -1.94 10.12
CA THR A 34 2.89 -1.50 10.16
C THR A 34 3.91 -2.48 9.56
N TRP A 35 3.46 -3.50 8.83
CA TRP A 35 4.35 -4.47 8.18
C TRP A 35 5.45 -3.77 7.37
N ARG A 36 6.70 -4.12 7.67
CA ARG A 36 7.92 -3.53 7.06
C ARG A 36 7.97 -1.98 7.11
N ARG A 37 7.36 -1.34 8.11
CA ARG A 37 7.36 0.13 8.29
C ARG A 37 8.75 0.76 8.12
N ALA A 38 9.79 0.18 8.72
CA ALA A 38 11.16 0.69 8.63
C ALA A 38 11.67 0.80 7.18
N PHE A 39 11.30 -0.14 6.31
CA PHE A 39 11.63 -0.09 4.89
C PHE A 39 10.85 1.02 4.17
N PHE A 40 9.53 1.09 4.38
CA PHE A 40 8.69 2.05 3.66
C PHE A 40 8.88 3.50 4.10
N ASP A 41 9.17 3.73 5.38
CA ASP A 41 9.43 5.07 5.93
C ASP A 41 10.85 5.57 5.62
N HIS A 42 11.73 4.71 5.12
CA HIS A 42 13.06 5.13 4.68
C HIS A 42 12.95 6.21 3.59
N PHE A 43 13.75 7.28 3.71
CA PHE A 43 13.64 8.47 2.86
C PHE A 43 13.72 8.17 1.36
N ARG A 44 14.56 7.20 0.97
CA ARG A 44 14.66 6.72 -0.43
C ARG A 44 13.34 6.13 -0.92
N MET A 45 12.69 5.30 -0.09
CA MET A 45 11.42 4.65 -0.43
C MET A 45 10.25 5.61 -0.46
N ARG A 46 10.25 6.65 0.36
CA ARG A 46 9.20 7.69 0.34
C ARG A 46 9.05 8.34 -1.04
N SER A 47 10.16 8.62 -1.72
CA SER A 47 10.13 9.21 -3.07
C SER A 47 9.61 8.22 -4.13
N VAL A 48 9.96 6.95 -3.99
CA VAL A 48 9.61 5.86 -4.91
C VAL A 48 8.12 5.53 -4.81
N THR A 49 7.63 5.27 -3.60
CA THR A 49 6.22 4.96 -3.33
C THR A 49 5.29 6.11 -3.76
N PHE A 50 5.70 7.36 -3.56
CA PHE A 50 4.94 8.50 -4.05
C PHE A 50 4.76 8.48 -5.59
N ARG A 51 5.81 8.17 -6.35
CA ARG A 51 5.78 8.16 -7.83
C ARG A 51 4.92 7.03 -8.38
N TYR A 52 4.91 5.86 -7.73
CA TYR A 52 4.18 4.68 -8.20
C TYR A 52 2.65 4.86 -8.22
N ALA A 53 2.12 5.86 -7.52
CA ALA A 53 0.72 6.25 -7.64
C ALA A 53 0.37 6.97 -8.96
N TRP A 54 1.34 7.29 -9.81
CA TRP A 54 1.17 8.12 -11.01
C TRP A 54 1.17 7.26 -12.28
N PRO A 55 0.35 7.59 -13.30
CA PRO A 55 0.20 6.75 -14.51
C PRO A 55 1.51 6.36 -15.22
N PRO A 56 2.51 7.26 -15.39
CA PRO A 56 3.77 6.90 -16.07
C PRO A 56 4.59 5.83 -15.36
N PHE A 57 4.35 5.59 -14.07
CA PHE A 57 5.10 4.64 -13.25
C PHE A 57 4.40 3.30 -13.07
N ARG A 58 3.38 2.99 -13.89
CA ARG A 58 2.63 1.73 -13.80
C ARG A 58 3.52 0.48 -13.91
N LYS A 59 4.48 0.47 -14.85
CA LYS A 59 5.43 -0.66 -14.99
C LYS A 59 6.33 -0.84 -13.75
N PRO A 60 7.04 0.21 -13.26
CA PRO A 60 7.75 0.13 -11.98
C PRO A 60 6.89 -0.29 -10.80
N TYR A 61 5.63 0.16 -10.75
CA TYR A 61 4.68 -0.25 -9.74
C TYR A 61 4.36 -1.74 -9.81
N ASP A 62 4.13 -2.30 -11.01
CA ASP A 62 3.83 -3.71 -11.19
C ASP A 62 4.99 -4.59 -10.70
N ALA A 63 6.23 -4.23 -11.04
CA ALA A 63 7.43 -4.92 -10.55
C ALA A 63 7.59 -4.81 -9.02
N PHE A 64 7.32 -3.64 -8.45
CA PHE A 64 7.34 -3.44 -7.01
C PHE A 64 6.26 -4.24 -6.28
N ALA A 65 5.07 -4.33 -6.86
CA ALA A 65 3.96 -5.10 -6.29
C ALA A 65 4.26 -6.60 -6.33
N ALA A 66 4.88 -7.11 -7.40
CA ALA A 66 5.37 -8.49 -7.46
C ALA A 66 6.45 -8.77 -6.40
N TRP A 67 7.46 -7.89 -6.29
CA TRP A 67 8.47 -8.01 -5.23
C TRP A 67 7.88 -8.02 -3.82
N LEU A 68 6.86 -7.19 -3.57
CA LEU A 68 6.14 -7.21 -2.29
C LEU A 68 5.35 -8.51 -2.09
N ALA A 69 4.84 -9.11 -3.16
CA ALA A 69 4.15 -10.39 -3.08
C ALA A 69 5.09 -11.51 -2.65
N ASP A 70 6.32 -11.56 -3.18
CA ASP A 70 7.33 -12.50 -2.72
C ASP A 70 7.61 -12.33 -1.21
N ARG A 71 7.79 -11.08 -0.75
CA ARG A 71 8.00 -10.82 0.68
C ARG A 71 6.79 -11.21 1.54
N ALA A 72 5.57 -11.00 1.04
CA ALA A 72 4.35 -11.36 1.75
C ALA A 72 4.14 -12.88 1.79
N ALA A 73 4.56 -13.60 0.74
CA ALA A 73 4.52 -15.06 0.71
C ALA A 73 5.35 -15.67 1.85
N ASP A 74 6.54 -15.10 2.10
CA ASP A 74 7.44 -15.49 3.18
C ASP A 74 6.92 -15.08 4.57
N ASP A 75 6.49 -13.82 4.72
CA ASP A 75 6.17 -13.24 6.03
C ASP A 75 4.77 -13.64 6.55
N PHE A 76 3.85 -14.05 5.66
CA PHE A 76 2.47 -14.43 5.99
C PHE A 76 2.14 -15.82 5.44
N PRO A 77 2.64 -16.92 6.04
CA PRO A 77 2.49 -18.27 5.50
C PRO A 77 1.02 -18.73 5.38
N ASP A 78 0.16 -18.25 6.26
CA ASP A 78 -1.27 -18.61 6.28
C ASP A 78 -2.12 -17.81 5.28
N ALA A 79 -1.56 -16.75 4.69
CA ALA A 79 -2.28 -15.96 3.70
C ALA A 79 -2.35 -16.69 2.34
N THR A 80 -3.47 -16.56 1.67
CA THR A 80 -3.71 -17.12 0.32
C THR A 80 -3.38 -16.10 -0.76
N ARG A 81 -3.71 -14.82 -0.52
CA ARG A 81 -3.51 -13.72 -1.47
C ARG A 81 -2.94 -12.49 -0.80
N VAL A 82 -2.28 -11.67 -1.60
CA VAL A 82 -1.86 -10.32 -1.22
C VAL A 82 -2.39 -9.31 -2.24
N ARG A 83 -2.86 -8.16 -1.75
CA ARG A 83 -3.27 -7.02 -2.55
C ARG A 83 -2.42 -5.82 -2.21
N VAL A 84 -1.68 -5.33 -3.19
CA VAL A 84 -0.95 -4.06 -3.13
C VAL A 84 -1.80 -3.02 -3.83
N SER A 85 -2.07 -1.90 -3.17
CA SER A 85 -2.94 -0.86 -3.71
C SER A 85 -2.50 0.55 -3.33
N TYR A 86 -2.94 1.52 -4.13
CA TYR A 86 -2.92 2.93 -3.76
C TYR A 86 -4.33 3.44 -3.56
N THR A 87 -4.55 4.07 -2.41
CA THR A 87 -5.78 4.78 -2.10
C THR A 87 -5.51 6.28 -2.14
N LYS A 88 -6.39 7.05 -2.79
CA LYS A 88 -6.40 8.51 -2.66
C LYS A 88 -7.47 8.90 -1.67
N ARG A 89 -7.09 9.74 -0.72
CA ARG A 89 -8.00 10.32 0.27
C ARG A 89 -7.88 11.83 0.19
N ARG A 90 -9.01 12.55 0.28
CA ARG A 90 -8.98 14.00 0.42
C ARG A 90 -8.31 14.37 1.75
N SER A 91 -7.44 15.36 1.74
CA SER A 91 -6.93 15.96 2.96
C SER A 91 -8.11 16.61 3.72
N PRO A 92 -8.34 16.26 5.00
CA PRO A 92 -9.39 16.88 5.79
C PRO A 92 -9.16 18.39 5.93
N SER A 93 -10.24 19.17 6.04
CA SER A 93 -10.18 20.58 6.38
C SER A 93 -9.71 20.75 7.83
N PRO A 94 -9.27 21.95 8.24
CA PRO A 94 -8.91 22.20 9.65
C PRO A 94 -10.05 21.93 10.65
N GLU A 95 -11.30 22.07 10.24
CA GLU A 95 -12.47 21.76 11.09
C GLU A 95 -12.67 20.25 11.22
N GLU A 96 -12.56 19.52 10.11
CA GLU A 96 -12.67 18.05 10.09
C GLU A 96 -11.55 17.37 10.88
N VAL A 97 -10.33 17.93 10.82
CA VAL A 97 -9.21 17.46 11.67
C VAL A 97 -9.57 17.62 13.15
N ARG A 98 -10.10 18.78 13.54
CA ARG A 98 -10.52 19.04 14.93
C ARG A 98 -11.65 18.12 15.37
N ALA A 99 -12.55 17.75 14.46
CA ALA A 99 -13.63 16.80 14.70
C ALA A 99 -13.19 15.31 14.66
N GLY A 100 -11.90 15.03 14.39
CA GLY A 100 -11.39 13.66 14.28
C GLY A 100 -11.88 12.91 13.03
N THR A 101 -12.43 13.62 12.04
CA THR A 101 -12.96 13.00 10.82
C THR A 101 -11.83 12.38 10.00
N ARG A 102 -12.04 11.13 9.57
CA ARG A 102 -11.16 10.40 8.66
C ARG A 102 -11.89 10.20 7.32
N PRO A 103 -11.66 11.05 6.30
CA PRO A 103 -12.33 10.91 5.01
C PRO A 103 -12.10 9.52 4.39
N GLU A 104 -13.06 9.00 3.66
CA GLU A 104 -12.88 7.72 2.97
C GLU A 104 -11.85 7.83 1.84
N GLY A 105 -11.13 6.74 1.61
CA GLY A 105 -10.17 6.62 0.52
C GLY A 105 -10.80 5.92 -0.68
N ARG A 106 -10.50 6.39 -1.89
CA ARG A 106 -10.80 5.68 -3.13
C ARG A 106 -9.56 4.96 -3.63
N THR A 107 -9.66 3.66 -3.89
CA THR A 107 -8.59 2.91 -4.57
C THR A 107 -8.45 3.39 -6.01
N ILE A 108 -7.22 3.77 -6.38
CA ILE A 108 -6.88 4.25 -7.73
C ILE A 108 -6.03 3.27 -8.52
N LEU A 109 -5.41 2.31 -7.84
CA LEU A 109 -4.53 1.31 -8.42
C LEU A 109 -4.48 0.11 -7.48
N ALA A 110 -4.55 -1.10 -8.03
CA ALA A 110 -4.44 -2.34 -7.26
C ALA A 110 -3.82 -3.47 -8.10
N ARG A 111 -3.06 -4.33 -7.45
CA ARG A 111 -2.60 -5.63 -7.95
C ARG A 111 -2.81 -6.67 -6.87
N THR A 112 -3.31 -7.82 -7.28
CA THR A 112 -3.53 -8.97 -6.40
C THR A 112 -2.69 -10.12 -6.92
N PHE A 113 -2.04 -10.84 -6.02
CA PHE A 113 -1.22 -12.02 -6.32
C PHE A 113 -1.67 -13.17 -5.43
N GLU A 114 -1.67 -14.37 -6.00
CA GLU A 114 -1.77 -15.62 -5.25
C GLU A 114 -0.42 -15.91 -4.59
N LEU A 115 -0.40 -16.22 -3.30
CA LEU A 115 0.83 -16.45 -2.56
C LEU A 115 1.31 -17.90 -2.61
N GLY A 116 0.39 -18.86 -2.82
CA GLY A 116 0.72 -20.29 -2.92
C GLY A 116 1.85 -20.58 -3.93
N PRO A 117 1.71 -20.20 -5.22
CA PRO A 117 2.73 -20.46 -6.23
C PRO A 117 4.10 -19.84 -5.91
N LEU A 118 4.12 -18.66 -5.29
CA LEU A 118 5.36 -17.94 -4.95
C LEU A 118 6.18 -18.68 -3.88
N ARG A 119 5.52 -19.41 -2.97
CA ARG A 119 6.19 -20.22 -1.93
C ARG A 119 6.82 -21.49 -2.50
N GLU A 120 6.21 -22.04 -3.53
CA GLU A 120 6.68 -23.28 -4.18
C GLU A 120 7.86 -23.03 -5.13
N GLY A 121 8.26 -21.76 -5.33
CA GLY A 121 9.33 -21.38 -6.25
C GLY A 121 8.94 -21.57 -7.71
N VAL A 122 7.64 -21.67 -8.00
CA VAL A 122 7.11 -21.81 -9.36
C VAL A 122 6.77 -20.41 -9.89
N PRO A 123 7.43 -19.95 -10.98
CA PRO A 123 7.24 -18.60 -11.52
C PRO A 123 5.84 -18.36 -12.10
#